data_AF-A0A7M7KWK4-F1
#
_entry.id   AF-A0A7M7KWK4-F1
#
_cell.length_a   1.000
_cell.length_b   1.000
_cell.length_c   1.000
_cell.angle_alpha   90.00
_cell.angle_beta   90.00
_cell.angle_gamma   90.00
#
_symmetry.space_group_name_H-M   'P 1'
#
loop_
_entity.id
_entity.type
_entity.pdbx_description
1 polymer ?
#
loop_
_entity_poly.entity_id
_entity_poly.type
_entity_poly.pdbx_seq_one_letter_code
_entity_poly.pdbx_strand_id
1 'polypeptide(L)'
;MAAITTAQNEVRTTPCANPGKGKLRMLTATPCHSDPCEIKKGGVTTFDFVFVPDMTSTTFRVDAYVSIMGFTIRIPGIEPDLCKAAVRCPINKDEPVIGGFNMSVPKVPIRRTVVEVKITGDHGMMSCFTHSILLA
;
A
#
# COMPACT_ATOMS: atom_id res chain seq x y z
N MET A 1 -23.52 23.19 -7.18
CA MET A 1 -22.69 22.02 -7.54
C MET A 1 -22.16 21.46 -6.24
N ALA A 2 -22.63 20.30 -5.79
CA ALA A 2 -22.14 19.69 -4.55
C ALA A 2 -20.77 19.07 -4.84
N ALA A 3 -19.72 19.60 -4.20
CA ALA A 3 -18.43 18.91 -4.17
C ALA A 3 -18.66 17.61 -3.39
N ILE A 4 -18.62 16.47 -4.07
CA ILE A 4 -18.57 15.16 -3.41
C ILE A 4 -17.17 15.09 -2.80
N THR A 5 -17.04 15.53 -1.55
CA THR A 5 -15.79 15.37 -0.80
C THR A 5 -15.56 13.88 -0.63
N THR A 6 -14.74 13.29 -1.49
CA THR A 6 -14.37 11.88 -1.34
C THR A 6 -13.48 11.82 -0.11
N ALA A 7 -13.91 11.08 0.91
CA ALA A 7 -13.18 11.06 2.17
C ALA A 7 -11.80 10.42 1.97
N GLN A 8 -10.76 11.08 2.45
CA GLN A 8 -9.39 10.62 2.40
C GLN A 8 -8.84 10.67 3.82
N ASN A 9 -8.11 9.63 4.21
CA ASN A 9 -7.45 9.59 5.51
C ASN A 9 -6.07 8.94 5.41
N GLU A 10 -5.18 9.34 6.31
CA GLU A 10 -3.85 8.75 6.44
C GLU A 10 -3.94 7.39 7.13
N VAL A 11 -3.30 6.40 6.53
CA VAL A 11 -3.26 5.01 7.00
C VAL A 11 -2.14 4.86 8.01
N ARG A 12 -2.48 4.43 9.23
CA ARG A 12 -1.45 4.18 10.25
C ARG A 12 -0.71 2.88 9.93
N THR A 13 0.61 2.97 9.87
CA THR A 13 1.48 1.84 9.59
C THR A 13 2.33 1.47 10.80
N THR A 14 2.65 0.19 10.93
CA THR A 14 3.57 -0.35 11.94
C THR A 14 4.71 -1.07 11.24
N PRO A 15 5.99 -0.77 11.54
CA PRO A 15 7.12 -1.43 10.91
C PRO A 15 7.09 -2.95 11.16
N CYS A 16 7.49 -3.74 10.16
CA CYS A 16 7.77 -5.16 10.36
C CYS A 16 8.99 -5.37 11.28
N ALA A 17 9.21 -6.61 11.75
CA ALA A 17 10.42 -6.95 12.51
C ALA A 17 11.72 -6.62 11.75
N ASN A 18 11.70 -6.78 10.42
CA ASN A 18 12.76 -6.34 9.52
C ASN A 18 12.18 -5.28 8.57
N PRO A 19 12.23 -3.98 8.92
CA PRO A 19 11.50 -2.94 8.19
C PRO A 19 12.23 -2.41 6.95
N GLY A 20 13.48 -2.80 6.68
CA GLY A 20 14.31 -2.17 5.65
C GLY A 20 14.79 -0.76 6.05
N LYS A 21 15.46 -0.04 5.14
CA LYS A 21 15.95 1.33 5.42
C LYS A 21 15.20 2.42 4.63
N GLY A 22 14.44 2.04 3.61
CA GLY A 22 13.51 2.92 2.91
C GLY A 22 12.35 3.35 3.81
N LYS A 23 11.85 4.56 3.62
CA LYS A 23 10.90 5.21 4.53
C LYS A 23 9.61 5.56 3.80
N LEU A 24 8.50 4.93 4.21
CA LEU A 24 7.17 5.43 3.89
C LEU A 24 6.88 6.67 4.73
N ARG A 25 6.74 7.83 4.07
CA ARG A 25 6.46 9.11 4.73
C ARG A 25 4.98 9.36 4.90
N MET A 26 4.20 8.93 3.92
CA MET A 26 2.76 9.11 3.92
C MET A 26 2.13 7.98 3.12
N LEU A 27 0.99 7.50 3.59
CA LEU A 27 0.09 6.61 2.86
C LEU A 27 -1.33 7.07 3.15
N THR A 28 -2.07 7.47 2.13
CA THR A 28 -3.47 7.87 2.28
C THR A 28 -4.36 6.98 1.45
N ALA A 29 -5.55 6.67 1.95
CA ALA A 29 -6.53 5.85 1.25
C ALA A 29 -7.78 6.66 0.92
N THR A 30 -8.36 6.40 -0.25
CA THR A 30 -9.55 7.07 -0.77
C THR A 30 -10.47 6.05 -1.47
N PRO A 31 -11.74 5.90 -1.07
CA PRO A 31 -12.38 6.53 0.07
C PRO A 31 -11.93 5.92 1.42
N CYS A 32 -11.65 6.74 2.43
CA CYS A 32 -11.43 6.33 3.81
C CYS A 32 -11.82 7.45 4.79
N HIS A 33 -12.74 7.17 5.72
CA HIS A 33 -13.28 8.16 6.68
C HIS A 33 -12.57 8.14 8.05
N SER A 34 -11.97 7.02 8.42
CA SER A 34 -11.35 6.77 9.73
C SER A 34 -10.23 5.73 9.57
N ASP A 35 -9.27 5.73 10.48
CA ASP A 35 -8.27 4.65 10.57
C ASP A 35 -8.61 3.74 11.75
N PRO A 36 -8.67 2.40 11.58
CA PRO A 36 -8.39 1.64 10.35
C PRO A 36 -9.41 1.87 9.24
N CYS A 37 -8.94 1.97 7.99
CA CYS A 37 -9.80 2.23 6.84
C CYS A 37 -10.87 1.15 6.64
N GLU A 38 -12.13 1.59 6.53
CA GLU A 38 -13.26 0.78 6.10
C GLU A 38 -13.30 0.73 4.56
N ILE A 39 -12.87 -0.39 4.01
CA ILE A 39 -12.83 -0.66 2.57
C ILE A 39 -14.03 -1.50 2.16
N LYS A 40 -14.78 -1.00 1.19
CA LYS A 40 -15.98 -1.66 0.67
C LYS A 40 -15.61 -2.90 -0.15
N LYS A 41 -16.21 -4.05 0.17
CA LYS A 41 -16.07 -5.29 -0.61
C LYS A 41 -16.65 -5.13 -2.01
N GLY A 42 -15.94 -5.62 -3.01
CA GLY A 42 -16.27 -5.42 -4.43
C GLY A 42 -16.08 -3.98 -4.91
N GLY A 43 -15.54 -3.10 -4.07
CA GLY A 43 -15.19 -1.73 -4.42
C GLY A 43 -13.73 -1.58 -4.82
N VAL A 44 -13.37 -0.36 -5.18
CA VAL A 44 -12.00 0.06 -5.46
C VAL A 44 -11.62 1.13 -4.44
N THR A 45 -10.44 0.96 -3.85
CA THR A 45 -9.81 1.98 -3.01
C THR A 45 -8.50 2.40 -3.67
N THR A 46 -8.30 3.70 -3.80
CA THR A 46 -7.06 4.31 -4.26
C THR A 46 -6.17 4.57 -3.06
N PHE A 47 -4.89 4.25 -3.20
CA PHE A 47 -3.86 4.56 -2.22
C PHE A 47 -2.86 5.51 -2.86
N ASP A 48 -2.58 6.62 -2.21
CA ASP A 48 -1.51 7.55 -2.58
C ASP A 48 -0.41 7.48 -1.52
N PHE A 49 0.84 7.52 -1.96
CA PHE A 49 1.99 7.37 -1.08
C PHE A 49 3.10 8.37 -1.38
N VAL A 50 3.90 8.64 -0.35
CA VAL A 50 5.19 9.31 -0.46
C VAL A 50 6.23 8.39 0.16
N PHE A 51 7.18 7.93 -0.65
CA PHE A 51 8.20 6.97 -0.25
C PHE A 51 9.60 7.53 -0.51
N VAL A 52 10.50 7.40 0.46
CA VAL A 52 11.92 7.76 0.29
C VAL A 52 12.73 6.46 0.21
N PRO A 53 13.28 6.10 -0.95
CA PRO A 53 14.01 4.86 -1.15
C PRO A 53 15.41 4.94 -0.54
N ASP A 54 15.93 3.80 -0.10
CA ASP A 54 17.29 3.65 0.42
C ASP A 54 18.30 3.19 -0.64
N MET A 55 17.88 3.05 -1.89
CA MET A 55 18.71 2.70 -3.03
C MET A 55 18.20 3.37 -4.32
N THR A 56 19.10 3.57 -5.28
CA THR A 56 18.71 3.88 -6.66
C THR A 56 18.34 2.56 -7.33
N SER A 57 17.20 2.53 -8.01
CA SER A 57 16.63 1.28 -8.53
C SER A 57 15.87 1.49 -9.83
N THR A 58 16.11 0.60 -10.79
CA THR A 58 15.37 0.53 -12.06
C THR A 58 14.05 -0.22 -11.90
N THR A 59 13.92 -1.06 -10.88
CA THR A 59 12.66 -1.69 -10.48
C THR A 59 12.08 -1.06 -9.21
N PHE A 60 10.76 -1.05 -9.09
CA PHE A 60 10.07 -0.63 -7.88
C PHE A 60 8.80 -1.46 -7.74
N ARG A 61 8.79 -2.38 -6.78
CA ARG A 61 7.73 -3.38 -6.65
C ARG A 61 7.07 -3.34 -5.29
N VAL A 62 5.76 -3.59 -5.28
CA VAL A 62 4.96 -3.73 -4.07
C VAL A 62 4.33 -5.12 -4.02
N ASP A 63 4.46 -5.76 -2.87
CA ASP A 63 3.78 -7.01 -2.57
C ASP A 63 3.00 -6.85 -1.26
N ALA A 64 1.68 -7.03 -1.32
CA ALA A 64 0.80 -6.97 -0.16
C ALA A 64 0.27 -8.37 0.19
N TYR A 65 0.36 -8.73 1.46
CA TYR A 65 -0.03 -10.02 1.99
C TYR A 65 -1.05 -9.85 3.11
N VAL A 66 -2.00 -10.76 3.17
CA VAL A 66 -3.04 -10.81 4.17
C VAL A 66 -2.96 -12.15 4.91
N SER A 67 -2.97 -12.12 6.23
CA SER A 67 -2.92 -13.32 7.07
C SER A 67 -4.31 -13.66 7.59
N ILE A 68 -4.88 -14.77 7.12
CA ILE A 68 -6.24 -15.21 7.44
C ILE A 68 -6.18 -16.68 7.87
N MET A 69 -6.63 -16.98 9.09
CA MET A 69 -6.77 -18.37 9.59
C MET A 69 -5.49 -19.22 9.45
N GLY A 70 -4.31 -18.63 9.64
CA GLY A 70 -3.02 -19.32 9.50
C GLY A 70 -2.47 -19.40 8.07
N PHE A 71 -3.21 -18.92 7.06
CA PHE A 71 -2.73 -18.79 5.69
C PHE A 71 -2.30 -17.35 5.38
N THR A 72 -1.14 -17.20 4.74
CA THR A 72 -0.70 -15.92 4.17
C THR A 72 -0.99 -15.90 2.68
N ILE A 73 -1.86 -14.98 2.27
CA ILE A 73 -2.34 -14.87 0.89
C ILE A 73 -1.87 -13.53 0.33
N ARG A 74 -1.32 -13.52 -0.89
CA ARG A 74 -1.04 -12.25 -1.59
C ARG A 74 -2.36 -11.61 -2.01
N ILE A 75 -2.56 -10.32 -1.73
CA ILE A 75 -3.77 -9.61 -2.11
C ILE A 75 -3.87 -9.56 -3.65
N PRO A 76 -4.93 -10.11 -4.26
CA PRO A 76 -5.13 -10.04 -5.70
C PRO A 76 -5.57 -8.63 -6.12
N GLY A 77 -5.33 -8.28 -7.38
CA GLY A 77 -5.86 -7.03 -7.97
C GLY A 77 -5.05 -5.77 -7.68
N ILE A 78 -3.79 -5.93 -7.24
CA ILE A 78 -2.79 -4.86 -7.18
C ILE A 78 -1.77 -5.13 -8.28
N GLU A 79 -1.43 -4.13 -9.10
CA GLU A 79 -0.30 -4.23 -10.02
C GLU A 79 1.00 -4.16 -9.20
N PRO A 80 1.78 -5.26 -9.12
CA PRO A 80 2.96 -5.29 -8.25
C PRO A 80 4.11 -4.42 -8.76
N ASP A 81 4.13 -4.04 -10.04
CA ASP A 81 5.18 -3.20 -10.61
C ASP A 81 4.78 -1.71 -10.56
N LEU A 82 5.26 -1.00 -9.55
CA LEU A 82 4.96 0.43 -9.36
C LEU A 82 5.60 1.30 -10.46
N CYS A 83 6.67 0.85 -11.11
CA CYS A 83 7.22 1.55 -12.28
C CYS A 83 6.24 1.56 -13.47
N LYS A 84 5.32 0.59 -13.53
CA LYS A 84 4.27 0.54 -14.55
C LYS A 84 2.99 1.24 -14.10
N ALA A 85 2.65 1.12 -12.83
CA ALA A 85 1.35 1.56 -12.32
C ALA A 85 1.32 3.01 -11.81
N ALA A 86 2.41 3.49 -11.21
CA ALA A 86 2.33 4.60 -10.27
C ALA A 86 3.43 5.66 -10.44
N VAL A 87 4.65 5.27 -10.81
CA VAL A 87 5.82 6.15 -10.78
C VAL A 87 6.72 5.94 -11.99
N ARG A 88 7.52 6.96 -12.33
CA ARG A 88 8.55 6.84 -13.37
C ARG A 88 9.84 6.30 -12.76
N CYS A 89 10.34 5.21 -13.30
CA CYS A 89 11.64 4.66 -12.94
C CYS A 89 12.75 5.12 -13.93
N PRO A 90 14.03 5.14 -13.52
CA PRO A 90 14.55 4.73 -12.22
C PRO A 90 14.16 5.68 -11.08
N ILE A 91 14.02 5.14 -9.88
CA ILE A 91 13.91 5.91 -8.64
C ILE A 91 15.32 6.12 -8.07
N ASN A 92 15.57 7.29 -7.48
CA ASN A 92 16.87 7.65 -6.93
C ASN A 92 16.88 7.53 -5.41
N LYS A 93 17.98 7.00 -4.87
CA LYS A 93 18.22 6.94 -3.43
C LYS A 93 18.00 8.31 -2.78
N ASP A 94 17.33 8.32 -1.63
CA ASP A 94 17.06 9.50 -0.79
C ASP A 94 16.16 10.58 -1.43
N GLU A 95 15.72 10.42 -2.68
CA GLU A 95 14.77 11.31 -3.35
C GLU A 95 13.32 10.83 -3.12
N PRO A 96 12.42 11.68 -2.59
CA PRO A 96 11.02 11.30 -2.39
C PRO A 96 10.31 10.96 -3.70
N VAL A 97 9.68 9.79 -3.73
CA VAL A 97 8.84 9.31 -4.82
C VAL A 97 7.38 9.42 -4.39
N ILE A 98 6.57 10.05 -5.24
CA ILE A 98 5.14 10.21 -5.04
C ILE A 98 4.42 9.38 -6.11
N GLY A 99 3.46 8.58 -5.70
CA GLY A 99 2.67 7.76 -6.62
C GLY A 99 1.37 7.31 -5.98
N GLY A 100 0.54 6.64 -6.77
CA GLY A 100 -0.69 6.05 -6.29
C GLY A 100 -1.08 4.81 -7.06
N PHE A 101 -1.82 3.91 -6.42
CA PHE A 101 -2.31 2.67 -7.02
C PHE A 101 -3.73 2.36 -6.56
N ASN A 102 -4.44 1.60 -7.39
CA ASN A 102 -5.78 1.14 -7.08
C ASN A 102 -5.74 -0.29 -6.56
N MET A 103 -6.51 -0.56 -5.52
CA MET A 103 -6.74 -1.89 -4.98
C MET A 103 -8.21 -2.25 -5.15
N SER A 104 -8.48 -3.32 -5.90
CA SER A 104 -9.81 -3.91 -6.02
C SER A 104 -10.00 -4.98 -4.95
N VAL A 105 -11.03 -4.86 -4.12
CA VAL A 105 -11.26 -5.82 -3.04
C VAL A 105 -12.28 -6.88 -3.45
N PRO A 106 -11.93 -8.17 -3.46
CA PRO A 106 -12.88 -9.23 -3.76
C PRO A 106 -13.96 -9.36 -2.67
N LYS A 107 -15.13 -9.90 -3.02
CA LYS A 107 -16.20 -10.17 -2.06
C LYS A 107 -15.85 -11.40 -1.21
N VAL A 108 -15.16 -11.18 -0.10
CA VAL A 108 -14.73 -12.22 0.85
C VAL A 108 -15.46 -12.14 2.20
N PRO A 109 -15.65 -13.26 2.91
CA PRO A 109 -16.38 -13.28 4.19
C PRO A 109 -15.57 -12.72 5.38
N ILE A 110 -14.42 -12.10 5.14
CA ILE A 110 -13.55 -11.53 6.18
C ILE A 110 -13.98 -10.10 6.50
N ARG A 111 -13.90 -9.69 7.77
CA ARG A 111 -14.26 -8.33 8.23
C ARG A 111 -13.07 -7.50 8.71
N ARG A 112 -12.10 -8.09 9.37
CA ARG A 112 -10.91 -7.39 9.88
C ARG A 112 -9.69 -8.12 9.40
N THR A 113 -8.69 -7.38 8.95
CA THR A 113 -7.41 -7.99 8.61
C THR A 113 -6.25 -7.02 8.76
N VAL A 114 -5.08 -7.60 9.00
CA VAL A 114 -3.80 -6.91 8.91
C VAL A 114 -3.20 -7.22 7.54
N VAL A 115 -2.76 -6.17 6.86
CA VAL A 115 -2.05 -6.26 5.59
C VAL A 115 -0.59 -6.01 5.87
N GLU A 116 0.28 -6.94 5.47
CA GLU A 116 1.72 -6.77 5.42
C GLU A 116 2.12 -6.32 4.02
N VAL A 117 2.83 -5.20 3.92
CA VAL A 117 3.28 -4.61 2.66
C VAL A 117 4.81 -4.67 2.62
N LYS A 118 5.35 -5.20 1.52
CA LYS A 118 6.77 -5.21 1.22
C LYS A 118 7.04 -4.41 -0.04
N ILE A 119 8.03 -3.54 0.05
CA ILE A 119 8.53 -2.73 -1.05
C ILE A 119 9.92 -3.22 -1.40
N THR A 120 10.15 -3.56 -2.67
CA THR A 120 11.42 -4.10 -3.17
C THR A 120 11.92 -3.33 -4.39
N GLY A 121 13.25 -3.28 -4.54
CA GLY A 121 13.95 -2.76 -5.71
C GLY A 121 15.04 -3.75 -6.16
N ASP A 122 15.98 -3.28 -6.99
CA ASP A 122 16.99 -4.11 -7.65
C ASP A 122 17.89 -4.88 -6.67
N HIS A 123 18.15 -4.29 -5.50
CA HIS A 123 19.01 -4.87 -4.47
C HIS A 123 18.24 -5.45 -3.28
N GLY A 124 16.95 -5.76 -3.47
CA GLY A 124 16.12 -6.44 -2.49
C GLY A 124 15.12 -5.52 -1.79
N MET A 125 14.80 -5.86 -0.54
CA MET A 125 13.74 -5.18 0.22
C MET A 125 14.18 -3.80 0.71
N MET A 126 13.46 -2.77 0.29
CA MET A 126 13.65 -1.40 0.74
C MET A 126 12.83 -1.11 2.00
N SER A 127 11.59 -1.60 2.06
CA SER A 127 10.71 -1.34 3.21
C SER A 127 9.71 -2.46 3.49
N CYS A 128 9.35 -2.64 4.76
CA CYS A 128 8.26 -3.52 5.19
C CYS A 128 7.48 -2.87 6.33
N PHE A 129 6.16 -2.83 6.18
CA PHE A 129 5.24 -2.35 7.20
C PHE A 129 3.91 -3.11 7.16
N THR A 130 3.13 -2.98 8.22
CA THR A 130 1.79 -3.52 8.33
C THR A 130 0.77 -2.42 8.58
N HIS A 131 -0.46 -2.61 8.15
CA HIS A 131 -1.58 -1.74 8.52
C HIS A 131 -2.86 -2.55 8.68
N SER A 132 -3.80 -2.05 9.48
CA SER A 132 -5.10 -2.69 9.66
C SER A 132 -6.11 -2.13 8.67
N ILE A 133 -7.01 -2.97 8.18
CA ILE A 133 -8.19 -2.56 7.41
C ILE A 133 -9.43 -3.30 7.91
N LEU A 134 -10.57 -2.66 7.71
CA LEU A 134 -11.89 -3.23 7.92
C LEU A 134 -12.54 -3.43 6.55
N LEU A 135 -13.08 -4.61 6.29
CA LEU A 135 -13.81 -4.90 5.07
C LEU A 135 -15.32 -4.85 5.36
N ALA A 136 -15.99 -3.86 4.75
CA ALA A 136 -17.43 -3.64 4.85
C ALA A 136 -18.19 -4.32 3.70
#